data_AF-U7UBD9-F1
#
_entry.id   AF-U7UBD9-F1
#
_cell.length_a   1.000
_cell.length_b   1.000
_cell.length_c   1.000
_cell.angle_alpha   90.00
_cell.angle_beta   90.00
_cell.angle_gamma   90.00
#
_symmetry.space_group_name_H-M   'P 1'
#
loop_
_entity.id
_entity.type
_entity.pdbx_description
1 polymer ?
#
loop_
_entity_poly.entity_id
_entity_poly.type
_entity_poly.pdbx_seq_one_letter_code
_entity_poly.pdbx_strand_id
1 'polypeptide(L)'
;MIELIIGKIEEINENSILVVNQGIGYCIFLNGRESKNLAIHEDIKIYTSMIVREDDISLYGFLSKDERKIFKLLITVSGIGPKVAMGIMSELTQNDLRNAILTSDINKLQSAPGVGKKTAQRIILELKDKISKINFENPLESFISNENDFDITSSDNEVVEALVSLGYNNNEVRNALRRIDANLPIEIQIKEALKIIGR
;
A
#
# COMPACT_ATOMS: atom_id res chain seq x y z
N MET A 1 3.76 6.17 20.00
CA MET A 1 3.92 6.31 18.54
C MET A 1 2.61 6.84 17.98
N ILE A 2 2.65 7.84 17.10
CA ILE A 2 1.47 8.38 16.42
C ILE A 2 1.37 7.66 15.06
N GLU A 3 0.27 6.96 14.82
CA GLU A 3 0.08 6.09 13.63
C GLU A 3 -1.05 6.57 12.70
N LEU A 4 -1.96 7.40 13.22
CA LEU A 4 -3.12 7.94 12.50
C LEU A 4 -3.47 9.30 13.09
N ILE A 5 -3.74 10.27 12.21
CA ILE A 5 -4.31 11.57 12.57
C ILE A 5 -5.56 11.78 11.72
N ILE A 6 -6.63 12.21 12.36
CA ILE A 6 -7.85 12.67 11.70
C ILE A 6 -8.05 14.11 12.14
N GLY A 7 -8.17 15.05 11.20
CA GLY A 7 -8.28 16.46 11.51
C GLY A 7 -8.43 17.29 10.26
N LYS A 8 -8.25 18.60 10.39
CA LYS A 8 -8.43 19.56 9.29
C LYS A 8 -7.09 20.10 8.80
N ILE A 9 -6.93 20.23 7.49
CA ILE A 9 -5.73 20.84 6.89
C ILE A 9 -5.79 22.35 7.07
N GLU A 10 -4.84 22.93 7.78
CA GLU A 10 -4.76 24.38 8.02
C GLU A 10 -3.76 25.05 7.07
N GLU A 11 -2.66 24.38 6.74
CA GLU A 11 -1.62 24.89 5.84
C GLU A 11 -1.07 23.76 4.96
N ILE A 12 -0.72 24.09 3.71
CA ILE A 12 -0.02 23.21 2.77
C ILE A 12 1.28 23.88 2.36
N ASN A 13 2.39 23.21 2.63
CA ASN A 13 3.74 23.58 2.19
C ASN A 13 4.23 22.58 1.14
N GLU A 14 5.37 22.86 0.51
CA GLU A 14 5.90 22.04 -0.59
C GLU A 14 6.06 20.55 -0.23
N ASN A 15 6.55 20.26 0.98
CA ASN A 15 6.83 18.89 1.45
C ASN A 15 6.13 18.54 2.79
N SER A 16 5.20 19.36 3.25
CA SER A 16 4.52 19.14 4.54
C SER A 16 3.16 19.79 4.60
N ILE A 17 2.29 19.29 5.47
CA ILE A 17 1.00 19.89 5.80
C ILE A 17 0.90 20.15 7.30
N LEU A 18 0.13 21.17 7.67
CA LEU A 18 -0.30 21.39 9.04
C LEU A 18 -1.72 20.82 9.20
N VAL A 19 -1.86 19.80 10.04
CA VAL A 19 -3.18 19.23 10.38
C VAL A 19 -3.53 19.60 11.81
N VAL A 20 -4.70 20.21 12.00
CA VAL A 20 -5.23 20.55 13.32
C VAL A 20 -6.25 19.49 13.75
N ASN A 21 -6.01 18.87 14.90
CA ASN A 21 -6.95 17.95 15.55
C ASN A 21 -7.16 18.41 16.99
N GLN A 22 -8.42 18.73 17.34
CA GLN A 22 -8.82 19.18 18.68
C GLN A 22 -7.95 20.33 19.24
N GLY A 23 -7.57 21.28 18.37
CA GLY A 23 -6.76 22.45 18.75
C GLY A 23 -5.25 22.20 18.80
N ILE A 24 -4.77 21.00 18.49
CA ILE A 24 -3.34 20.69 18.38
C ILE A 24 -2.95 20.63 16.90
N GLY A 25 -1.95 21.43 16.52
CA GLY A 25 -1.37 21.45 15.18
C GLY A 25 -0.22 20.44 15.03
N TYR A 26 -0.31 19.59 14.02
CA TYR A 26 0.70 18.59 13.68
C TYR A 26 1.33 18.95 12.34
N CYS A 27 2.65 19.17 12.33
CA CYS A 27 3.41 19.27 11.09
C CYS A 27 3.72 17.86 10.59
N ILE A 28 3.23 17.49 9.41
CA ILE A 28 3.35 16.16 8.83
C ILE A 28 4.03 16.28 7.47
N PHE A 29 5.18 15.64 7.30
CA PHE A 29 5.91 15.57 6.03
C PHE A 29 5.25 14.58 5.07
N LEU A 30 5.06 14.98 3.81
CA LEU A 30 4.44 14.15 2.77
C LEU A 30 5.43 13.94 1.62
N ASN A 31 5.14 12.96 0.76
CA ASN A 31 5.79 12.91 -0.54
C ASN A 31 5.21 14.04 -1.43
N GLY A 32 6.01 14.56 -2.36
CA GLY A 32 5.61 15.71 -3.18
C GLY A 32 4.50 15.42 -4.20
N ARG A 33 4.10 14.14 -4.34
CA ARG A 33 2.98 13.72 -5.19
C ARG A 33 1.66 13.87 -4.45
N GLU A 34 1.61 13.45 -3.18
CA GLU A 34 0.41 13.49 -2.34
C GLU A 34 0.01 14.93 -1.98
N SER A 35 0.98 15.82 -1.73
CA SER A 35 0.71 17.21 -1.37
C SER A 35 -0.08 17.99 -2.44
N LYS A 36 0.03 17.60 -3.72
CA LYS A 36 -0.68 18.25 -4.84
C LYS A 36 -2.17 17.96 -4.90
N ASN A 37 -2.62 16.88 -4.25
CA ASN A 37 -4.01 16.43 -4.30
C ASN A 37 -4.83 16.88 -3.08
N LEU A 38 -4.24 17.72 -2.21
CA LEU A 38 -4.86 18.17 -0.98
C LEU A 38 -5.34 19.62 -1.11
N ALA A 39 -6.44 19.96 -0.45
CA ALA A 39 -6.92 21.33 -0.32
C ALA A 39 -6.93 21.80 1.12
N ILE A 40 -6.69 23.10 1.31
CA ILE A 40 -6.73 23.73 2.62
C ILE A 40 -8.19 23.73 3.11
N HIS A 41 -8.38 23.59 4.42
CA HIS A 41 -9.66 23.54 5.12
C HIS A 41 -10.50 22.27 4.88
N GLU A 42 -9.93 21.22 4.31
CA GLU A 42 -10.57 19.92 4.20
C GLU A 42 -10.25 19.00 5.40
N ASP A 43 -11.19 18.13 5.74
CA ASP A 43 -10.96 17.04 6.67
C ASP A 43 -10.10 15.96 6.01
N ILE A 44 -9.07 15.51 6.72
CA ILE A 44 -8.13 14.50 6.26
C ILE A 44 -7.98 13.39 7.30
N LYS A 45 -7.94 12.16 6.81
CA LYS A 45 -7.47 10.98 7.54
C LYS A 45 -6.09 10.61 6.99
N ILE A 46 -5.06 10.74 7.80
CA ILE A 46 -3.68 10.51 7.37
C ILE A 46 -2.97 9.49 8.26
N TYR A 47 -2.42 8.45 7.63
CA TYR A 47 -1.58 7.47 8.31
C TYR A 47 -0.20 8.07 8.53
N THR A 48 0.36 7.89 9.72
CA THR A 48 1.64 8.51 10.06
C THR A 48 2.68 7.48 10.47
N SER A 49 3.95 7.82 10.26
CA SER A 49 5.10 7.13 10.82
C SER A 49 5.94 8.13 11.59
N MET A 50 5.90 8.02 12.92
CA MET A 50 6.70 8.84 13.83
C MET A 50 8.15 8.33 13.88
N ILE A 51 9.10 9.19 13.55
CA ILE A 51 10.54 8.92 13.65
C ILE A 51 11.10 9.77 14.79
N VAL A 52 11.68 9.11 15.78
CA VAL A 52 12.31 9.74 16.94
C VAL A 52 13.82 9.60 16.83
N ARG A 53 14.52 10.72 16.93
CA ARG A 53 15.97 10.86 17.00
C ARG A 53 16.31 11.64 18.27
N GLU A 54 17.59 11.72 18.62
CA GLU A 54 18.03 12.45 19.81
C GLU A 54 17.59 13.93 19.80
N ASP A 55 17.67 14.59 18.63
CA ASP A 55 17.39 16.02 18.49
C ASP A 55 16.11 16.33 17.71
N ASP A 56 15.34 15.33 17.28
CA ASP A 56 14.21 15.53 16.37
C ASP A 56 13.09 14.49 16.54
N ILE A 57 11.85 14.97 16.43
CA ILE A 57 10.65 14.14 16.36
C ILE A 57 9.90 14.55 15.10
N SER A 58 9.95 13.70 14.09
CA SER A 58 9.34 13.95 12.78
C SER A 58 8.16 13.02 12.53
N LEU A 59 7.07 13.56 11.98
CA LEU A 59 5.93 12.80 11.48
C LEU A 59 5.94 12.76 9.96
N TYR A 60 5.92 11.56 9.39
CA TYR A 60 5.77 11.34 7.95
C TYR A 60 4.37 10.79 7.68
N GLY A 61 3.63 11.39 6.76
CA GLY A 61 2.24 11.07 6.43
C GLY A 61 2.08 10.33 5.11
N PHE A 62 1.00 9.55 5.04
CA PHE A 62 0.61 8.72 3.89
C PHE A 62 -0.91 8.65 3.79
N LEU A 63 -1.45 8.72 2.56
CA LEU A 63 -2.89 8.63 2.33
C LEU A 63 -3.42 7.19 2.49
N SER A 64 -2.58 6.19 2.24
CA SER A 64 -2.92 4.78 2.42
C SER A 64 -2.05 4.08 3.47
N LYS A 65 -2.58 2.98 4.04
CA LYS A 65 -1.80 2.10 4.92
C LYS A 65 -0.61 1.47 4.20
N ASP A 66 -0.76 1.22 2.91
CA ASP A 66 0.21 0.51 2.10
C ASP A 66 1.40 1.37 1.72
N GLU A 67 1.18 2.65 1.40
CA GLU A 67 2.24 3.64 1.27
C GLU A 67 3.06 3.72 2.56
N ARG A 68 2.39 3.77 3.73
CA ARG A 68 3.08 3.75 5.03
C ARG A 68 3.89 2.46 5.23
N LYS A 69 3.36 1.29 4.84
CA LYS A 69 4.09 0.01 4.93
C LYS A 69 5.36 0.06 4.06
N ILE A 70 5.25 0.57 2.84
CA ILE A 70 6.39 0.71 1.91
C ILE A 70 7.45 1.64 2.47
N PHE A 71 7.04 2.80 2.98
CA PHE A 71 7.95 3.72 3.63
C PHE A 71 8.70 3.05 4.80
N LYS A 72 7.96 2.36 5.68
CA LYS A 72 8.55 1.63 6.81
C LYS A 72 9.55 0.59 6.34
N LEU A 73 9.33 -0.09 5.21
CA LEU A 73 10.29 -1.03 4.62
C LEU A 73 11.53 -0.33 4.06
N LEU A 74 11.34 0.75 3.30
CA LEU A 74 12.43 1.52 2.71
C LEU A 74 13.43 1.98 3.77
N ILE A 75 12.95 2.51 4.89
CA ILE A 75 13.83 2.99 5.97
C ILE A 75 14.52 1.86 6.75
N THR A 76 14.15 0.58 6.54
CA THR A 76 14.93 -0.54 7.09
C THR A 76 16.21 -0.82 6.30
N VAL A 77 16.30 -0.31 5.06
CA VAL A 77 17.46 -0.56 4.21
C VAL A 77 18.64 0.28 4.66
N SER A 78 19.80 -0.35 4.81
CA SER A 78 21.02 0.34 5.26
C SER A 78 21.43 1.47 4.31
N GLY A 79 21.42 2.71 4.84
CA GLY A 79 21.75 3.92 4.09
C GLY A 79 20.53 4.67 3.54
N ILE A 80 19.31 4.21 3.82
CA ILE A 80 18.07 4.90 3.45
C ILE A 80 17.44 5.53 4.69
N GLY A 81 17.51 6.86 4.75
CA GLY A 81 16.80 7.63 5.75
C GLY A 81 15.39 8.05 5.29
N PRO A 82 14.55 8.58 6.19
CA PRO A 82 13.21 9.08 5.89
C PRO A 82 13.14 10.04 4.69
N LYS A 83 14.08 10.99 4.59
CA LYS A 83 14.12 11.95 3.47
C LYS A 83 14.33 11.27 2.11
N VAL A 84 15.24 10.28 2.05
CA VAL A 84 15.50 9.52 0.82
C VAL A 84 14.29 8.64 0.49
N ALA A 85 13.68 7.99 1.49
CA ALA A 85 12.47 7.19 1.31
C ALA A 85 11.30 8.03 0.74
N MET A 86 11.06 9.24 1.27
CA MET A 86 10.05 10.16 0.72
C MET A 86 10.38 10.60 -0.72
N GLY A 87 11.66 10.82 -1.03
CA GLY A 87 12.12 11.10 -2.39
C GLY A 87 11.84 9.96 -3.37
N ILE A 88 12.10 8.72 -2.95
CA ILE A 88 11.78 7.51 -3.73
C ILE A 88 10.27 7.42 -4.01
N MET A 89 9.44 7.62 -2.98
CA MET A 89 7.97 7.55 -3.10
C MET A 89 7.36 8.73 -3.87
N SER A 90 8.07 9.87 -3.95
CA SER A 90 7.65 10.99 -4.80
C SER A 90 7.86 10.68 -6.28
N GLU A 91 8.96 9.99 -6.62
CA GLU A 91 9.33 9.65 -8.00
C GLU A 91 8.59 8.39 -8.50
N LEU A 92 8.56 7.33 -7.68
CA LEU A 92 8.03 6.03 -8.06
C LEU A 92 6.69 5.78 -7.36
N THR A 93 5.67 5.35 -8.12
CA THR A 93 4.45 4.80 -7.48
C THR A 93 4.80 3.55 -6.68
N GLN A 94 3.94 3.17 -5.74
CA GLN A 94 4.02 1.90 -5.04
C GLN A 94 4.18 0.71 -6.01
N ASN A 95 3.43 0.71 -7.11
CA ASN A 95 3.49 -0.35 -8.12
C ASN A 95 4.80 -0.32 -8.90
N ASP A 96 5.29 0.87 -9.29
CA ASP A 96 6.57 1.01 -9.98
C ASP A 96 7.73 0.55 -9.10
N LEU A 97 7.73 0.94 -7.82
CA LEU A 97 8.76 0.54 -6.86
C LEU A 97 8.75 -0.99 -6.66
N ARG A 98 7.57 -1.58 -6.48
CA ARG A 98 7.40 -3.03 -6.36
C ARG A 98 7.93 -3.74 -7.60
N ASN A 99 7.52 -3.31 -8.78
CA ASN A 99 7.95 -3.89 -10.04
C ASN A 99 9.46 -3.78 -10.22
N ALA A 100 10.03 -2.59 -9.99
CA ALA A 100 11.48 -2.38 -10.09
C ALA A 100 12.27 -3.31 -9.15
N ILE A 101 11.77 -3.56 -7.95
CA ILE A 101 12.42 -4.48 -6.99
C ILE A 101 12.30 -5.94 -7.46
N LEU A 102 11.12 -6.36 -7.92
CA LEU A 102 10.89 -7.74 -8.37
C LEU A 102 11.68 -8.09 -9.64
N THR A 103 11.69 -7.18 -10.62
CA THR A 103 12.43 -7.34 -11.89
C THR A 103 13.91 -6.97 -11.76
N SER A 104 14.34 -6.48 -10.59
CA SER A 104 15.72 -6.06 -10.34
C SER A 104 16.17 -4.93 -11.28
N ASP A 105 15.26 -4.01 -11.61
CA ASP A 105 15.51 -2.83 -12.43
C ASP A 105 16.22 -1.73 -11.63
N ILE A 106 17.56 -1.82 -11.64
CA ILE A 106 18.43 -0.85 -10.96
C ILE A 106 18.24 0.57 -11.54
N ASN A 107 18.06 0.71 -12.85
CA ASN A 107 18.00 2.02 -13.49
C ASN A 107 16.77 2.79 -13.04
N LYS A 108 15.63 2.11 -12.90
CA LYS A 108 14.39 2.71 -12.39
C LYS A 108 14.52 3.19 -10.95
N LEU A 109 15.24 2.44 -10.10
CA LEU A 109 15.50 2.88 -8.72
C LEU A 109 16.48 4.06 -8.65
N GLN A 110 17.46 4.11 -9.56
CA GLN A 110 18.44 5.20 -9.62
C GLN A 110 17.86 6.54 -10.11
N SER A 111 16.66 6.57 -10.68
CA SER A 111 16.02 7.84 -11.03
C SER A 111 15.55 8.62 -9.79
N ALA A 112 15.39 7.95 -8.65
CA ALA A 112 15.01 8.59 -7.40
C ALA A 112 16.17 9.40 -6.78
N PRO A 113 15.89 10.59 -6.22
CA PRO A 113 16.92 11.44 -5.63
C PRO A 113 17.57 10.76 -4.41
N GLY A 114 18.91 10.79 -4.36
CA GLY A 114 19.68 10.15 -3.29
C GLY A 114 19.87 8.64 -3.44
N VAL A 115 19.40 8.02 -4.54
CA VAL A 115 19.60 6.59 -4.81
C VAL A 115 20.71 6.37 -5.84
N GLY A 116 21.91 6.03 -5.35
CA GLY A 116 23.02 5.59 -6.21
C GLY A 116 22.93 4.09 -6.55
N LYS A 117 23.80 3.63 -7.46
CA LYS A 117 23.86 2.22 -7.91
C LYS A 117 23.98 1.22 -6.75
N LYS A 118 24.84 1.51 -5.77
CA LYS A 118 25.02 0.66 -4.57
C LYS A 118 23.75 0.61 -3.72
N THR A 119 23.10 1.76 -3.51
CA THR A 119 21.86 1.85 -2.75
C THR A 119 20.73 1.10 -3.46
N ALA A 120 20.57 1.27 -4.78
CA ALA A 120 19.60 0.54 -5.59
C ALA A 120 19.78 -0.99 -5.49
N GLN A 121 21.03 -1.47 -5.57
CA GLN A 121 21.33 -2.90 -5.39
C GLN A 121 20.96 -3.41 -3.99
N ARG A 122 21.20 -2.61 -2.94
CA ARG A 122 20.80 -2.94 -1.56
C ARG A 122 19.29 -2.98 -1.39
N ILE A 123 18.57 -2.01 -1.97
CA ILE A 123 17.09 -1.99 -1.98
C ILE A 123 16.57 -3.32 -2.54
N ILE A 124 17.07 -3.71 -3.73
CA ILE A 124 16.64 -4.96 -4.37
C ILE A 124 16.95 -6.15 -3.46
N LEU A 125 18.19 -6.27 -2.97
CA LEU A 125 18.62 -7.42 -2.17
C LEU A 125 17.80 -7.56 -0.87
N GLU A 126 17.60 -6.47 -0.13
CA GLU A 126 16.99 -6.51 1.20
C GLU A 126 15.46 -6.53 1.15
N LEU A 127 14.84 -5.99 0.10
CA LEU A 127 13.39 -5.84 0.00
C LEU A 127 12.71 -6.86 -0.91
N LYS A 128 13.41 -7.53 -1.83
CA LYS A 128 12.79 -8.46 -2.80
C LYS A 128 11.96 -9.54 -2.11
N ASP A 129 12.52 -10.21 -1.10
CA ASP A 129 11.81 -11.24 -0.35
C ASP A 129 10.67 -10.65 0.49
N LYS A 130 10.86 -9.47 1.09
CA LYS A 130 9.84 -8.81 1.92
C LYS A 130 8.64 -8.39 1.07
N ILE A 131 8.88 -7.75 -0.07
CA ILE A 131 7.84 -7.26 -0.99
C ILE A 131 7.10 -8.39 -1.69
N SER A 132 7.75 -9.52 -1.98
CA SER A 132 7.06 -10.69 -2.54
C SER A 132 6.01 -11.30 -1.60
N LYS A 133 6.15 -11.08 -0.29
CA LYS A 133 5.27 -11.65 0.75
C LYS A 133 4.20 -10.68 1.23
N ILE A 134 4.25 -9.41 0.79
CA ILE A 134 3.28 -8.41 1.19
C ILE A 134 2.11 -8.43 0.21
N ASN A 135 0.94 -8.79 0.74
CA ASN A 135 -0.33 -8.50 0.10
C ASN A 135 -0.63 -7.02 0.36
N PHE A 136 -0.41 -6.21 -0.68
CA PHE A 136 -0.91 -4.84 -0.70
C PHE A 136 -2.40 -4.89 -1.05
N GLU A 137 -3.21 -4.14 -0.32
CA GLU A 137 -4.62 -3.91 -0.65
C GLU A 137 -4.62 -3.19 -2.01
N ASN A 138 -5.21 -3.80 -3.05
CA ASN A 138 -5.28 -3.12 -4.33
C ASN A 138 -6.17 -1.88 -4.18
N PRO A 139 -5.76 -0.69 -4.67
CA PRO A 139 -6.63 0.48 -4.64
C PRO A 139 -7.98 0.24 -5.36
N LEU A 140 -7.97 -0.62 -6.38
CA LEU A 140 -9.16 -1.10 -7.10
C LEU A 140 -10.14 -1.91 -6.22
N GLU A 141 -9.68 -2.51 -5.12
CA GLU A 141 -10.53 -3.20 -4.14
C GLU A 141 -11.05 -2.22 -3.07
N SER A 142 -10.31 -1.13 -2.79
CA SER A 142 -10.65 -0.17 -1.72
C SER A 142 -11.67 0.90 -2.10
N PHE A 143 -12.05 1.05 -3.37
CA PHE A 143 -13.14 1.93 -3.79
C PHE A 143 -14.55 1.35 -3.52
N ILE A 144 -14.65 0.12 -3.01
CA ILE A 144 -15.93 -0.55 -2.74
C ILE A 144 -16.37 -0.41 -1.28
N SER A 145 -15.53 0.14 -0.39
CA SER A 145 -15.88 0.33 1.02
C SER A 145 -16.33 1.76 1.34
N ASN A 146 -17.39 2.23 0.66
CA ASN A 146 -18.26 3.27 1.18
C ASN A 146 -19.66 2.68 1.32
N GLU A 147 -20.25 2.92 2.48
CA GLU A 147 -21.46 2.31 3.00
C GLU A 147 -22.65 2.41 2.03
N ASN A 148 -23.36 1.28 1.90
CA ASN A 148 -24.65 1.08 1.19
C ASN A 148 -24.57 0.74 -0.31
N ASP A 149 -24.08 -0.44 -0.67
CA ASP A 149 -24.88 -1.37 -1.50
C ASP A 149 -24.23 -2.76 -1.56
N PHE A 150 -25.06 -3.75 -1.92
CA PHE A 150 -24.79 -5.18 -2.03
C PHE A 150 -23.43 -5.59 -2.63
N ASP A 151 -22.92 -6.72 -2.08
CA ASP A 151 -22.19 -7.83 -2.71
C ASP A 151 -21.73 -7.65 -4.17
N ILE A 152 -20.48 -8.06 -4.47
CA ILE A 152 -20.11 -8.89 -5.66
C ILE A 152 -18.58 -9.20 -5.74
N THR A 153 -17.67 -8.55 -4.99
CA THR A 153 -16.21 -8.81 -5.17
C THR A 153 -15.48 -9.47 -3.99
N SER A 154 -16.16 -9.71 -2.87
CA SER A 154 -15.65 -10.50 -1.72
C SER A 154 -15.83 -12.01 -1.87
N SER A 155 -16.76 -12.45 -2.73
CA SER A 155 -17.15 -13.85 -2.88
C SER A 155 -16.00 -14.73 -3.40
N ASP A 156 -15.23 -14.25 -4.39
CA ASP A 156 -14.20 -15.06 -5.04
C ASP A 156 -13.06 -15.46 -4.09
N ASN A 157 -12.63 -14.55 -3.20
CA ASN A 157 -11.55 -14.84 -2.26
C ASN A 157 -11.99 -15.81 -1.16
N GLU A 158 -13.23 -15.67 -0.66
CA GLU A 158 -13.79 -16.61 0.32
C GLU A 158 -13.95 -18.02 -0.27
N VAL A 159 -14.40 -18.11 -1.53
CA VAL A 159 -14.53 -19.39 -2.24
C VAL A 159 -13.16 -20.02 -2.52
N VAL A 160 -12.15 -19.21 -2.86
CA VAL A 160 -10.76 -19.70 -3.04
C VAL A 160 -10.21 -20.26 -1.73
N GLU A 161 -10.37 -19.56 -0.61
CA GLU A 161 -9.88 -20.02 0.70
C GLU A 161 -10.59 -21.29 1.17
N ALA A 162 -11.90 -21.40 0.96
CA ALA A 162 -12.68 -22.58 1.30
C ALA A 162 -12.23 -23.81 0.50
N LEU A 163 -12.04 -23.68 -0.82
CA LEU A 163 -11.66 -24.79 -1.68
C LEU A 163 -10.19 -25.22 -1.48
N VAL A 164 -9.29 -24.28 -1.21
CA VAL A 164 -7.90 -24.60 -0.86
C VAL A 164 -7.83 -25.34 0.49
N SER A 165 -8.67 -24.96 1.47
CA SER A 165 -8.77 -25.66 2.76
C SER A 165 -9.30 -27.10 2.63
N LEU A 166 -10.05 -27.39 1.57
CA LEU A 166 -10.50 -28.74 1.22
C LEU A 166 -9.44 -29.56 0.46
N GLY A 167 -8.26 -28.99 0.20
CA GLY A 167 -7.11 -29.68 -0.39
C GLY A 167 -6.92 -29.49 -1.90
N TYR A 168 -7.67 -28.59 -2.53
CA TYR A 168 -7.55 -28.30 -3.96
C TYR A 168 -6.45 -27.28 -4.26
N ASN A 169 -5.81 -27.40 -5.43
CA ASN A 169 -4.72 -26.53 -5.83
C ASN A 169 -5.24 -25.11 -6.15
N ASN A 170 -4.58 -24.10 -5.60
CA ASN A 170 -4.96 -22.69 -5.76
C ASN A 170 -5.10 -22.26 -7.23
N ASN A 171 -4.22 -22.75 -8.11
CA ASN A 171 -4.28 -22.44 -9.54
C ASN A 171 -5.48 -23.09 -10.25
N GLU A 172 -5.91 -24.26 -9.81
CA GLU A 172 -7.08 -24.96 -10.37
C GLU A 172 -8.37 -24.28 -9.94
N VAL A 173 -8.44 -23.87 -8.67
CA VAL A 173 -9.59 -23.15 -8.10
C VAL A 173 -9.83 -21.82 -8.82
N ARG A 174 -8.78 -21.01 -9.02
CA ARG A 174 -8.90 -19.73 -9.75
C ARG A 174 -9.29 -19.90 -11.21
N ASN A 175 -8.85 -20.98 -11.85
CA ASN A 175 -9.24 -21.29 -13.23
C ASN A 175 -10.70 -21.75 -13.33
N ALA A 176 -11.21 -22.46 -12.32
CA ALA A 176 -12.62 -22.86 -12.24
C ALA A 176 -13.53 -21.64 -12.02
N LEU A 177 -13.18 -20.73 -11.11
CA LEU A 177 -13.96 -19.53 -10.81
C LEU A 177 -14.07 -18.57 -11.99
N ARG A 178 -13.04 -18.48 -12.85
CA ARG A 178 -13.10 -17.71 -14.11
C ARG A 178 -14.16 -18.19 -15.09
N ARG A 179 -14.70 -19.40 -14.92
CA ARG A 179 -15.73 -19.99 -15.77
C ARG A 179 -17.12 -19.96 -15.13
N ILE A 180 -17.24 -19.38 -13.94
CA ILE A 180 -18.47 -19.29 -13.15
C ILE A 180 -18.89 -17.82 -13.10
N ASP A 181 -20.19 -17.59 -13.02
CA ASP A 181 -20.73 -16.24 -12.86
C ASP A 181 -20.49 -15.73 -11.43
N ALA A 182 -19.77 -14.62 -11.32
CA ALA A 182 -19.39 -13.99 -10.05
C ALA A 182 -20.59 -13.43 -9.27
N ASN A 183 -21.76 -13.29 -9.90
CA ASN A 183 -22.99 -12.84 -9.26
C ASN A 183 -23.78 -13.96 -8.54
N LEU A 184 -23.31 -15.21 -8.62
CA LEU A 184 -23.96 -16.33 -7.93
C LEU A 184 -23.63 -16.33 -6.42
N PRO A 185 -24.56 -16.78 -5.56
CA PRO A 185 -24.28 -17.01 -4.14
C PRO A 185 -23.06 -17.92 -3.92
N ILE A 186 -22.27 -17.64 -2.88
CA ILE A 186 -21.03 -18.36 -2.50
C ILE A 186 -21.22 -19.90 -2.50
N GLU A 187 -22.32 -20.38 -1.93
CA GLU A 187 -22.62 -21.83 -1.86
C GLU A 187 -22.75 -22.47 -3.25
N ILE A 188 -23.31 -21.72 -4.20
CA ILE A 188 -23.48 -22.15 -5.60
C ILE A 188 -22.14 -22.08 -6.34
N GLN A 189 -21.32 -21.05 -6.07
CA GLN A 189 -19.98 -20.92 -6.64
C GLN A 189 -19.06 -22.06 -6.20
N ILE A 190 -19.07 -22.44 -4.92
CA ILE A 190 -18.31 -23.59 -4.40
C ILE A 190 -18.74 -24.88 -5.10
N LYS A 191 -20.05 -25.09 -5.25
CA LYS A 191 -20.59 -26.31 -5.87
C LYS A 191 -20.25 -26.43 -7.35
N GLU A 192 -20.36 -25.34 -8.11
CA GLU A 192 -19.99 -25.32 -9.53
C GLU A 192 -18.47 -25.43 -9.71
N ALA A 193 -17.66 -24.81 -8.85
CA ALA A 193 -16.21 -24.94 -8.89
C ALA A 193 -15.76 -26.39 -8.64
N LEU A 194 -16.33 -27.06 -7.64
CA LEU A 194 -16.06 -28.48 -7.38
C LEU A 194 -16.45 -29.39 -8.54
N LYS A 195 -17.52 -29.07 -9.27
CA LYS A 195 -17.95 -29.82 -10.46
C LYS A 195 -17.01 -29.65 -11.65
N ILE A 196 -16.32 -28.51 -11.73
CA ILE A 196 -15.30 -28.24 -12.76
C ILE A 196 -13.96 -28.90 -12.40
N ILE A 197 -13.59 -28.92 -11.11
CA ILE A 197 -12.31 -29.45 -10.62
C ILE A 197 -12.35 -30.98 -10.46
N GLY A 198 -13.47 -31.53 -10.00
CA GLY A 198 -13.66 -32.97 -9.77
C GLY A 198 -14.02 -33.78 -11.02
N ARG A 199 -13.73 -33.26 -12.22
CA ARG A 199 -14.05 -33.90 -13.51
C ARG A 199 -12.79 -34.26 -14.28
#